data_AF-A0A5K7Z023-F1
#
_entry.id   AF-A0A5K7Z023-F1
#
_cell.length_a   1.000
_cell.length_b   1.000
_cell.length_c   1.000
_cell.angle_alpha   90.00
_cell.angle_beta   90.00
_cell.angle_gamma   90.00
#
_symmetry.space_group_name_H-M   'P 1'
#
loop_
_entity.id
_entity.type
_entity.pdbx_description
1 polymer ?
#
loop_
_entity_poly.entity_id
_entity_poly.type
_entity_poly.pdbx_seq_one_letter_code
_entity_poly.pdbx_strand_id
1 'polypeptide(L)' 'MSSAGKYTCTEYREEMVLLGLKRRIADPALPEKEKQVLKERISQLEQEMGMD' A
#
# COMPACT_ATOMS: atom_id res chain seq x y z
N MET A 1 9.61 2.24 -31.34
CA MET A 1 8.44 3.07 -30.99
C MET A 1 8.00 2.71 -29.58
N SER A 2 7.70 3.72 -28.79
CA SER A 2 7.69 3.76 -27.33
C SER A 2 6.64 2.86 -26.68
N SER A 3 7.07 1.93 -25.82
CA SER A 3 6.21 1.05 -25.01
C SER A 3 5.94 1.63 -23.61
N ALA A 4 5.67 2.94 -23.54
CA ALA A 4 5.44 3.68 -22.30
C ALA A 4 3.95 3.75 -21.92
N GLY A 5 3.29 2.60 -21.75
CA GLY A 5 1.83 2.55 -21.50
C GLY A 5 1.33 1.39 -20.65
N LYS A 6 2.21 0.72 -19.90
CA LYS A 6 1.85 -0.38 -19.00
C LYS A 6 2.01 -0.05 -17.51
N TYR A 7 2.03 1.23 -17.11
CA TYR A 7 1.60 1.56 -15.75
C TYR A 7 0.09 1.45 -15.76
N THR A 8 -0.39 0.25 -15.50
CA THR A 8 -1.83 0.01 -15.49
C THR A 8 -2.40 0.82 -14.33
N CYS A 9 -3.61 1.35 -14.46
CA CYS A 9 -4.26 2.08 -13.36
C CYS A 9 -4.30 1.27 -12.06
N THR A 10 -4.10 -0.05 -12.13
CA THR A 10 -3.98 -0.99 -11.02
C THR A 10 -2.75 -0.74 -10.16
N GLU A 11 -1.53 -0.74 -10.73
CA GLU A 11 -0.29 -0.52 -9.95
C GLU A 11 -0.30 0.84 -9.27
N TYR A 12 -0.73 1.88 -10.00
CA TYR A 12 -0.89 3.22 -9.44
C TYR A 12 -1.95 3.26 -8.32
N ARG A 13 -3.04 2.51 -8.44
CA ARG A 13 -4.06 2.41 -7.38
C ARG A 13 -3.50 1.70 -6.16
N GLU A 14 -2.75 0.61 -6.35
CA GLU A 14 -2.12 -0.15 -5.27
C GLU A 14 -1.11 0.71 -4.52
N GLU A 15 -0.27 1.47 -5.23
CA GLU A 15 0.63 2.46 -4.64
C GLU A 15 -0.12 3.52 -3.81
N MET A 16 -1.24 4.03 -4.34
CA MET A 16 -2.07 5.01 -3.63
C MET A 16 -2.75 4.43 -2.38
N VAL A 17 -3.18 3.17 -2.45
CA VAL A 17 -3.71 2.43 -1.29
C VAL A 17 -2.61 2.22 -0.25
N LEU A 18 -1.43 1.75 -0.66
CA LEU A 18 -0.27 1.55 0.20
C LEU A 18 0.12 2.84 0.91
N LEU A 19 0.19 3.95 0.18
CA LEU A 19 0.47 5.28 0.73
C LEU A 19 -0.59 5.70 1.78
N GLY A 20 -1.87 5.45 1.51
CA GLY A 20 -2.95 5.72 2.45
C GLY A 20 -2.84 4.90 3.74
N LEU A 21 -2.52 3.60 3.63
CA LEU A 21 -2.30 2.72 4.77
C LEU A 21 -1.09 3.16 5.61
N LYS A 22 0.03 3.50 4.95
CA LYS A 22 1.24 4.02 5.60
C LYS A 22 1.01 5.35 6.33
N ARG A 23 0.12 6.21 5.82
CA ARG A 23 -0.28 7.44 6.52
C ARG A 23 -1.13 7.15 7.75
N ARG A 24 -2.10 6.23 7.64
CA ARG A 24 -2.97 5.85 8.77
C ARG A 24 -2.21 5.18 9.91
N ILE A 25 -1.28 4.30 9.60
CA ILE A 25 -0.49 3.60 10.64
C ILE A 25 0.49 4.53 11.37
N ALA A 26 0.87 5.65 10.75
CA ALA A 26 1.70 6.69 11.36
C ALA A 26 0.92 7.59 12.33
N ASP A 27 -0.41 7.46 12.40
CA ASP A 27 -1.24 8.21 13.35
C ASP A 27 -0.95 7.75 14.78
N PRO A 28 -0.47 8.63 15.67
CA PRO A 28 -0.19 8.29 17.07
C PRO A 28 -1.44 8.02 17.90
N ALA A 29 -2.63 8.42 17.45
CA ALA A 29 -3.90 8.14 18.10
C ALA A 29 -4.48 6.76 17.71
N LEU A 30 -3.84 6.04 16.78
CA LEU A 30 -4.33 4.76 16.30
C LEU A 30 -4.21 3.67 17.37
N PRO A 31 -5.30 2.94 17.69
CA PRO A 31 -5.25 1.83 18.63
C PRO A 31 -4.30 0.72 18.15
N GLU A 32 -3.58 0.09 19.07
CA GLU A 32 -2.57 -0.93 18.73
C GLU A 32 -3.17 -2.11 17.94
N LYS A 33 -4.43 -2.46 18.22
CA LYS A 33 -5.18 -3.48 17.48
C LYS A 33 -5.40 -3.09 16.01
N GLU A 34 -5.77 -1.84 15.75
CA GLU A 34 -5.92 -1.34 14.38
C GLU A 34 -4.58 -1.22 13.68
N LYS A 35 -3.55 -0.82 14.42
CA LYS A 35 -2.18 -0.76 13.93
C LYS A 35 -1.69 -2.12 13.42
N GLN A 36 -1.97 -3.20 14.16
CA GLN A 36 -1.63 -4.56 13.72
C GLN A 36 -2.35 -4.95 12.42
N VAL A 37 -3.67 -4.68 12.33
CA VAL A 37 -4.44 -4.95 11.11
C VAL A 37 -3.90 -4.16 9.91
N LEU A 38 -3.53 -2.88 10.12
CA LEU A 38 -2.91 -2.07 9.06
C LEU A 38 -1.53 -2.62 8.65
N LYS A 39 -0.70 -3.10 9.59
CA LYS A 39 0.59 -3.74 9.25
C LYS A 39 0.41 -4.97 8.39
N GLU A 40 -0.50 -5.87 8.77
CA GLU A 40 -0.79 -7.07 8.00
C GLU A 40 -1.27 -6.71 6.59
N ARG A 41 -2.16 -5.71 6.47
CA ARG A 41 -2.68 -5.28 5.18
C ARG A 41 -1.60 -4.62 4.30
N ILE A 42 -0.70 -3.84 4.90
CA ILE A 42 0.44 -3.25 4.19
C ILE A 42 1.36 -4.34 3.66
N SER A 43 1.71 -5.32 4.51
CA SER A 43 2.60 -6.43 4.12
C SER A 43 2.00 -7.30 3.00
N GLN A 44 0.71 -7.61 3.08
CA GLN A 44 0.00 -8.33 1.99
C GLN A 44 0.07 -7.56 0.67
N LEU A 45 -0.19 -6.25 0.72
CA LEU A 45 -0.19 -5.41 -0.48
C LEU A 45 1.22 -5.26 -1.06
N GLU A 46 2.24 -5.13 -0.23
CA GLU A 46 3.65 -5.08 -0.67
C GLU A 46 4.07 -6.39 -1.36
N GLN A 47 3.61 -7.55 -0.87
CA GLN A 47 3.82 -8.84 -1.54
C GLN A 47 3.07 -8.96 -2.86
N GLU A 48 1.80 -8.52 -2.92
CA GLU A 48 1.00 -8.49 -4.15
C GLU A 48 1.65 -7.60 -5.24
N MET A 49 2.28 -6.50 -4.82
CA MET A 49 3.02 -5.58 -5.69
C MET A 49 4.44 -6.05 -6.02
N GLY A 50 4.94 -7.11 -5.37
CA GLY A 50 6.32 -7.60 -5.54
C GLY A 50 7.39 -6.63 -5.04
N MET A 51 7.08 -5.83 -4.02
CA MET A 51 7.97 -4.83 -3.43
C MET A 51 8.87 -5.38 -2.31
N ASP A 52 8.67 -6.63 -1.90
CA ASP A 52 9.36 -7.32 -0.79
C ASP A 52 9.69 -8.78 -1.16
#